data_AF-A0AAW0ABH1-F1
#
_entry.id   AF-A0AAW0ABH1-F1
#
_cell.length_a   1.000
_cell.length_b   1.000
_cell.length_c   1.000
_cell.angle_alpha   90.00
_cell.angle_beta   90.00
_cell.angle_gamma   90.00
#
_symmetry.space_group_name_H-M   'P 1'
#
loop_
_entity.id
_entity.type
_entity.pdbx_description
1 polymer ?
#
loop_
_entity_poly.entity_id
_entity_poly.type
_entity_poly.pdbx_seq_one_letter_code
_entity_poly.pdbx_strand_id
1 'polypeptide(L)'
;MHPSLRLQNLNKLPEDTLKMVSAVTVGLTKRPPTAKLFDLIELIEVDLKLEYLPIYYHFLDPRRIPTPEELEEPDIDSHGNLMAALLCINPLFQTRVPPAALPDLWLHLWPWIDFISTYHDFIAERIEWLLLGPTYCRFIFFCSFMWSHERNKDIIASNPRCATPAIRAWASFPGIQAILYDSGAALSDVVDAIDGGLNEIARLVMVQCAPVVPLTPKPATFQVDQKENMWLVEYAVGIVICLDQAIHNSSVESRPLCNALVSLGFVETLTVSSYALSLPSVKKSSRQMSTIRIFLSTLMGMFEGPEGSKALQLSLESGLLNMVLQHAQLSPSDEEVDRYLADLLGHRLPRAMIYYHTLAKCKPLETILDHGDKTPQLFAVPNLYEAWKTFSELCRERLRAQEVYDSKVSASIRACDNIECGALLPKKNFKRCAGCSSLLYCSRECQRMDWRSGHRSSCIWHLSNRNRIRVIFSAKEYSFFRFLMQQGYCSRMPTFVEHLLRHWASAPNDVVASLFDYRSGRLDISCFEADLDDAHEIYQSEYYNDIEKRVERSAGRMTLDVMCVPYGLGHRDLIIPLRRETGKMEADLKRIRQSMCSEGHLPPQILGMMENIMREEGRVTR
;
A
#
# COMPACT_ATOMS: atom_id res chain seq x y z
N MET A 1 30.41 32.26 20.06
CA MET A 1 29.59 32.70 21.21
C MET A 1 29.08 34.13 21.04
N HIS A 2 27.85 34.21 20.53
CA HIS A 2 27.04 35.40 20.35
C HIS A 2 26.90 36.18 21.67
N PRO A 3 26.89 37.52 21.64
CA PRO A 3 26.81 38.34 22.84
C PRO A 3 25.65 37.96 23.75
N SER A 4 24.45 37.69 23.21
CA SER A 4 23.24 37.37 23.99
C SER A 4 23.37 36.13 24.88
N LEU A 5 24.31 35.22 24.61
CA LEU A 5 24.52 33.98 25.36
C LEU A 5 25.54 34.13 26.50
N ARG A 6 26.20 35.28 26.61
CA ARG A 6 27.26 35.51 27.61
C ARG A 6 26.64 35.77 28.98
N LEU A 7 27.16 35.10 30.02
CA LEU A 7 26.75 35.30 31.42
C LEU A 7 26.84 36.76 31.88
N GLN A 8 27.71 37.57 31.26
CA GLN A 8 27.81 39.01 31.55
C GLN A 8 26.50 39.76 31.31
N ASN A 9 25.60 39.29 30.44
CA ASN A 9 24.30 39.91 30.21
C ASN A 9 23.29 39.69 31.33
N LEU A 10 23.58 38.79 32.29
CA LEU A 10 22.71 38.58 33.43
C LEU A 10 22.60 39.86 34.28
N ASN A 11 23.57 40.76 34.20
CA ASN A 11 23.52 42.08 34.83
C ASN A 11 22.34 42.96 34.38
N LYS A 12 21.62 42.58 33.32
CA LYS A 12 20.40 43.24 32.84
C LYS A 12 19.13 42.74 33.53
N LEU A 13 19.21 41.65 34.29
CA LEU A 13 18.08 41.11 35.04
C LEU A 13 17.78 41.97 36.28
N PRO A 14 16.52 42.00 36.75
CA PRO A 14 16.18 42.61 38.04
C PRO A 14 17.07 42.09 39.16
N GLU A 15 17.40 42.93 40.15
CA GLU A 15 18.38 42.60 41.19
C GLU A 15 18.05 41.29 41.94
N ASP A 16 16.77 41.05 42.23
CA ASP A 16 16.32 39.83 42.92
C ASP A 16 16.47 38.58 42.05
N THR A 17 16.14 38.69 40.76
CA THR A 17 16.38 37.64 39.77
C THR A 17 17.88 37.40 39.60
N LEU A 18 18.68 38.46 39.52
CA LEU A 18 20.14 38.36 39.40
C LEU A 18 20.77 37.71 40.63
N LYS A 19 20.29 37.99 41.84
CA LYS A 19 20.73 37.30 43.07
C LYS A 19 20.39 35.82 43.03
N MET A 20 19.19 35.47 42.59
CA MET A 20 18.76 34.07 42.44
C MET A 20 19.60 33.35 41.39
N VAL A 21 19.71 33.91 40.18
CA VAL A 21 20.54 33.37 39.10
C VAL A 21 21.99 33.27 39.52
N SER A 22 22.53 34.28 40.20
CA SER A 22 23.91 34.24 40.72
C SER A 22 24.05 33.17 41.79
N ALA A 23 23.06 32.95 42.66
CA ALA A 23 23.13 31.85 43.63
C ALA A 23 23.22 30.47 42.96
N VAL A 24 22.52 30.30 41.83
CA VAL A 24 22.54 29.04 41.06
C VAL A 24 23.79 28.94 40.14
N THR A 25 24.26 30.05 39.56
CA THR A 25 25.40 30.11 38.62
C THR A 25 26.76 30.43 39.27
N VAL A 26 26.82 30.93 40.50
CA VAL A 26 28.07 31.17 41.26
C VAL A 26 28.41 29.99 42.16
N GLY A 27 27.42 29.13 42.48
CA GLY A 27 27.62 27.84 43.17
C GLY A 27 28.39 26.77 42.38
N LEU A 28 28.96 27.11 41.21
CA LEU A 28 29.55 26.21 40.22
C LEU A 28 30.86 25.51 40.62
N THR A 29 31.19 25.47 41.91
CA THR A 29 32.18 24.52 42.45
C THR A 29 31.59 23.56 43.48
N LYS A 30 30.38 23.80 44.00
CA LYS A 30 29.65 22.92 44.92
C LYS A 30 28.13 23.10 44.76
N ARG A 31 27.54 22.20 43.95
CA ARG A 31 26.13 21.77 43.86
C ARG A 31 25.03 22.82 44.17
N PRO A 32 24.23 23.27 43.19
CA PRO A 32 23.06 24.09 43.47
C PRO A 32 21.98 23.27 44.20
N PRO A 33 21.29 23.81 45.23
CA PRO A 33 20.13 23.16 45.83
C PRO A 33 19.04 23.05 44.77
N THR A 34 18.60 21.84 44.46
CA THR A 34 17.53 21.56 43.48
C THR A 34 16.30 22.46 43.67
N ALA A 35 15.92 22.76 44.92
CA ALA A 35 14.83 23.68 45.24
C ALA A 35 14.99 25.09 44.62
N LYS A 36 16.19 25.69 44.70
CA LYS A 36 16.44 27.04 44.16
C LYS A 36 16.44 27.08 42.63
N LEU A 37 16.75 25.94 42.02
CA LEU A 37 16.70 25.77 40.58
C LEU A 37 15.23 25.75 40.12
N PHE A 38 14.35 25.02 40.82
CA PHE A 38 12.91 25.04 40.54
C PHE A 38 12.30 26.45 40.69
N ASP A 39 12.62 27.15 41.78
CA ASP A 39 12.14 28.54 42.00
C ASP A 39 12.57 29.47 40.85
N LEU A 40 13.83 29.33 40.40
CA LEU A 40 14.36 30.11 39.29
C LEU A 40 13.64 29.78 37.98
N ILE A 41 13.29 28.53 37.77
CA ILE A 41 12.66 28.05 36.54
C ILE A 41 11.19 28.46 36.47
N GLU A 42 10.45 28.38 37.57
CA GLU A 42 9.07 28.86 37.66
C GLU A 42 9.02 30.37 37.32
N LEU A 43 10.00 31.13 37.82
CA LEU A 43 10.16 32.54 37.50
C LEU A 43 10.45 32.78 36.00
N ILE A 44 11.30 31.94 35.40
CA ILE A 44 11.69 32.06 33.98
C ILE A 44 10.53 31.69 33.04
N GLU A 45 9.74 30.66 33.36
CA GLU A 45 8.64 30.20 32.51
C GLU A 45 7.56 31.28 32.33
N VAL A 46 7.38 32.17 33.30
CA VAL A 46 6.39 33.26 33.24
C VAL A 46 6.84 34.43 32.36
N ASP A 47 8.14 34.70 32.27
CA ASP A 47 8.65 36.00 31.79
C ASP A 47 9.34 35.91 30.41
N LEU A 48 9.78 34.73 29.96
CA LEU A 48 10.28 34.40 28.59
C LEU A 48 11.20 35.46 27.94
N LYS A 49 12.00 36.17 28.75
CA LYS A 49 12.86 37.27 28.31
C LYS A 49 14.14 36.78 27.63
N LEU A 50 14.64 37.59 26.69
CA LEU A 50 15.92 37.38 25.99
C LEU A 50 17.12 37.31 26.94
N GLU A 51 17.03 38.05 28.05
CA GLU A 51 18.05 38.16 29.09
C GLU A 51 18.31 36.82 29.82
N TYR A 52 17.41 35.84 29.70
CA TYR A 52 17.58 34.50 30.26
C TYR A 52 18.39 33.54 29.37
N LEU A 53 18.68 33.91 28.11
CA LEU A 53 19.44 33.04 27.20
C LEU A 53 20.81 32.56 27.73
N PRO A 54 21.59 33.36 28.48
CA PRO A 54 22.83 32.87 29.08
C PRO A 54 22.62 31.74 30.10
N ILE A 55 21.45 31.71 30.76
CA ILE A 55 21.09 30.67 31.74
C ILE A 55 20.85 29.36 30.99
N TYR A 56 20.00 29.39 29.96
CA TYR A 56 19.73 28.21 29.13
C TYR A 56 21.02 27.67 28.51
N TYR A 57 21.82 28.56 27.91
CA TYR A 57 23.11 28.18 27.31
C TYR A 57 24.04 27.49 28.32
N HIS A 58 24.06 27.95 29.56
CA HIS A 58 24.90 27.40 30.60
C HIS A 58 24.44 26.03 31.11
N PHE A 59 23.14 25.84 31.34
CA PHE A 59 22.60 24.55 31.79
C PHE A 59 22.58 23.49 30.70
N LEU A 60 22.56 23.91 29.44
CA LEU A 60 22.66 23.03 28.28
C LEU A 60 24.10 22.72 27.87
N ASP A 61 25.10 22.99 28.72
CA ASP A 61 26.48 22.57 28.45
C ASP A 61 26.55 21.04 28.30
N PRO A 62 27.06 20.51 27.16
CA PRO A 62 27.12 19.06 26.93
C PRO A 62 27.92 18.30 27.99
N ARG A 63 28.83 18.95 28.70
CA ARG A 63 29.61 18.34 29.80
C ARG A 63 28.78 18.00 31.03
N ARG A 64 27.53 18.47 31.09
CA ARG A 64 26.57 18.19 32.18
C ARG A 64 25.65 17.00 31.86
N ILE A 65 25.72 16.46 30.65
CA ILE A 65 24.92 15.30 30.26
C ILE A 65 25.39 14.10 31.09
N PRO A 66 24.48 13.43 31.82
CA PRO A 66 24.81 12.22 32.55
C PRO A 66 25.34 11.14 31.60
N THR A 67 26.29 10.34 32.07
CA THR A 67 26.63 9.07 31.42
C THR A 67 25.47 8.09 31.51
N PRO A 68 25.41 7.06 30.64
CA PRO A 68 24.37 6.04 30.72
C PRO A 68 24.35 5.33 32.09
N GLU A 69 25.52 5.08 32.67
CA GLU A 69 25.67 4.47 34.00
C GLU A 69 25.15 5.40 35.11
N GLU A 70 25.45 6.69 35.04
CA GLU A 70 24.88 7.71 35.94
C GLU A 70 23.38 7.87 35.74
N LEU A 71 22.84 7.57 34.55
CA LEU A 71 21.41 7.58 34.35
C LEU A 71 20.78 6.35 35.02
N GLU A 72 21.39 5.16 34.87
CA GLU A 72 21.00 3.90 35.52
C GLU A 72 20.95 4.00 37.05
N GLU A 73 21.92 4.69 37.66
CA GLU A 73 21.99 4.96 39.10
C GLU A 73 22.25 6.46 39.36
N PRO A 74 21.21 7.32 39.24
CA PRO A 74 21.36 8.76 39.26
C PRO A 74 21.71 9.23 40.64
N ASP A 75 22.92 9.78 40.74
CA ASP A 75 23.26 10.64 41.86
C ASP A 75 22.47 11.95 41.78
N ILE A 76 22.52 12.70 42.88
CA ILE A 76 21.79 13.97 43.02
C ILE A 76 22.19 14.97 41.91
N ASP A 77 23.44 14.91 41.44
CA ASP A 77 23.98 15.84 40.46
C ASP A 77 23.48 15.52 39.05
N SER A 78 23.50 14.25 38.66
CA SER A 78 23.03 13.75 37.37
C SER A 78 21.53 13.98 37.21
N HIS A 79 20.75 13.69 38.25
CA HIS A 79 19.32 13.99 38.28
C HIS A 79 19.08 15.51 38.20
N GLY A 80 19.81 16.30 38.98
CA GLY A 80 19.70 17.76 38.98
C GLY A 80 20.05 18.38 37.63
N ASN A 81 21.09 17.90 36.95
CA ASN A 81 21.48 18.36 35.62
C ASN A 81 20.43 18.00 34.56
N LEU A 82 19.90 16.78 34.58
CA LEU A 82 18.83 16.36 33.66
C LEU A 82 17.58 17.21 33.85
N MET A 83 17.17 17.44 35.11
CA MET A 83 16.04 18.32 35.43
C MET A 83 16.30 19.76 34.97
N ALA A 84 17.49 20.31 35.23
CA ALA A 84 17.87 21.64 34.77
C ALA A 84 17.79 21.77 33.24
N ALA A 85 18.29 20.77 32.52
CA ALA A 85 18.28 20.74 31.07
C ALA A 85 16.84 20.69 30.53
N LEU A 86 16.02 19.74 30.99
CA LEU A 86 14.61 19.60 30.58
C LEU A 86 13.83 20.92 30.78
N LEU A 87 14.03 21.54 31.94
CA LEU A 87 13.37 22.77 32.30
C LEU A 87 13.93 24.01 31.57
N CYS A 88 15.18 23.99 31.10
CA CYS A 88 15.72 25.06 30.24
C CYS A 88 15.28 24.91 28.78
N ILE A 89 15.16 23.67 28.30
CA ILE A 89 14.73 23.33 26.94
C ILE A 89 13.31 23.87 26.69
N ASN A 90 12.41 23.66 27.63
CA ASN A 90 10.98 23.98 27.52
C ASN A 90 10.66 25.49 27.21
N PRO A 91 11.15 26.48 27.99
CA PRO A 91 10.91 27.91 27.74
C PRO A 91 11.80 28.49 26.64
N LEU A 92 12.93 27.85 26.32
CA LEU A 92 13.79 28.25 25.20
C LEU A 92 13.02 28.26 23.88
N PHE A 93 12.04 27.37 23.73
CA PHE A 93 11.17 27.26 22.56
C PHE A 93 10.18 28.42 22.40
N GLN A 94 9.85 29.11 23.48
CA GLN A 94 8.97 30.28 23.46
C GLN A 94 9.76 31.60 23.47
N THR A 95 11.06 31.53 23.76
CA THR A 95 11.97 32.68 23.79
C THR A 95 12.36 33.07 22.36
N ARG A 96 12.29 34.36 22.02
CA ARG A 96 12.68 34.87 20.69
C ARG A 96 14.20 34.90 20.53
N VAL A 97 14.83 33.75 20.30
CA VAL A 97 16.30 33.67 20.13
C VAL A 97 16.76 34.48 18.91
N PRO A 98 17.77 35.37 19.03
CA PRO A 98 18.33 36.06 17.87
C PRO A 98 18.86 35.04 16.87
N PRO A 99 18.55 35.15 15.56
CA PRO A 99 18.99 34.15 14.58
C PRO A 99 20.50 33.90 14.56
N ALA A 100 21.32 34.94 14.80
CA ALA A 100 22.78 34.83 14.87
C ALA A 100 23.30 34.08 16.11
N ALA A 101 22.47 33.88 17.14
CA ALA A 101 22.80 33.12 18.35
C ALA A 101 22.46 31.63 18.21
N LEU A 102 21.60 31.25 17.24
CA LEU A 102 21.13 29.87 17.07
C LEU A 102 22.28 28.88 16.86
N PRO A 103 23.31 29.13 16.02
CA PRO A 103 24.39 28.15 15.83
C PRO A 103 25.15 27.83 17.13
N ASP A 104 25.47 28.86 17.93
CA ASP A 104 26.16 28.66 19.21
C ASP A 104 25.28 27.89 20.21
N LEU A 105 24.00 28.27 20.33
CA LEU A 105 23.03 27.64 21.21
C LEU A 105 22.75 26.18 20.81
N TRP A 106 22.67 25.90 19.51
CA TRP A 106 22.41 24.58 18.98
C TRP A 106 23.52 23.58 19.34
N LEU A 107 24.79 24.01 19.39
CA LEU A 107 25.91 23.17 19.84
C LEU A 107 25.75 22.67 21.29
N HIS A 108 24.98 23.37 22.11
CA HIS A 108 24.70 23.03 23.51
C HIS A 108 23.38 22.26 23.62
N LEU A 109 22.36 22.72 22.91
CA LEU A 109 21.02 22.12 22.92
C LEU A 109 21.01 20.73 22.28
N TRP A 110 21.73 20.52 21.16
CA TRP A 110 21.67 19.27 20.38
C TRP A 110 22.14 18.03 21.15
N PRO A 111 23.31 18.03 21.84
CA PRO A 111 23.74 16.85 22.60
C PRO A 111 22.74 16.42 23.68
N TRP A 112 22.06 17.37 24.32
CA TRP A 112 21.02 17.08 25.31
C TRP A 112 19.79 16.43 24.67
N ILE A 113 19.37 16.92 23.50
CA ILE A 113 18.28 16.33 22.72
C ILE A 113 18.61 14.88 22.34
N ASP A 114 19.81 14.66 21.78
CA ASP A 114 20.27 13.34 21.34
C ASP A 114 20.30 12.36 22.52
N PHE A 115 20.81 12.81 23.67
CA PHE A 115 20.80 12.05 24.92
C PHE A 115 19.37 11.72 25.39
N ILE A 116 18.50 12.73 25.54
CA ILE A 116 17.12 12.53 26.02
C ILE A 116 16.35 11.59 25.08
N SER A 117 16.53 11.71 23.77
CA SER A 117 15.87 10.82 22.80
C SER A 117 16.43 9.40 22.81
N THR A 118 17.74 9.25 23.03
CA THR A 118 18.38 7.93 23.11
C THR A 118 17.95 7.16 24.34
N TYR A 119 17.82 7.84 25.48
CA TYR A 119 17.51 7.23 26.77
C TYR A 119 16.06 7.49 27.23
N HIS A 120 15.15 7.81 26.30
CA HIS A 120 13.81 8.31 26.65
C HIS A 120 12.99 7.34 27.52
N ASP A 121 13.02 6.04 27.22
CA ASP A 121 12.29 5.01 27.98
C ASP A 121 12.73 5.03 29.44
N PHE A 122 14.05 5.05 29.65
CA PHE A 122 14.65 5.06 30.96
C PHE A 122 14.33 6.36 31.73
N ILE A 123 14.37 7.50 31.04
CA ILE A 123 14.04 8.80 31.65
C ILE A 123 12.54 8.84 32.04
N ALA A 124 11.66 8.33 31.18
CA ALA A 124 10.21 8.32 31.39
C ALA A 124 9.78 7.45 32.59
N GLU A 125 10.53 6.39 32.90
CA GLU A 125 10.26 5.55 34.09
C GLU A 125 10.59 6.25 35.42
N ARG A 126 11.51 7.23 35.40
CA ARG A 126 12.11 7.80 36.63
C ARG A 126 11.72 9.24 36.93
N ILE A 127 11.30 9.99 35.92
CA ILE A 127 10.86 11.37 36.07
C ILE A 127 9.35 11.39 35.87
N GLU A 128 8.62 12.08 36.75
CA GLU A 128 7.17 12.22 36.61
C GLU A 128 6.80 12.70 35.21
N TRP A 129 5.94 11.93 34.54
CA TRP A 129 5.51 12.12 33.16
C TRP A 129 5.00 13.54 32.85
N LEU A 130 4.50 14.24 33.88
CA LEU A 130 4.04 15.63 33.84
C LEU A 130 5.11 16.62 33.35
N LEU A 131 6.40 16.32 33.54
CA LEU A 131 7.52 17.17 33.12
C LEU A 131 8.10 16.77 31.76
N LEU A 132 8.11 15.47 31.43
CA LEU A 132 8.62 14.99 30.14
C LEU A 132 7.66 15.23 28.97
N GLY A 133 6.36 14.99 29.18
CA GLY A 133 5.36 15.12 28.14
C GLY A 133 5.38 16.49 27.44
N PRO A 134 5.22 17.60 28.18
CA PRO A 134 5.26 18.95 27.63
C PRO A 134 6.62 19.33 27.03
N THR A 135 7.73 18.98 27.68
CA THR A 135 9.09 19.32 27.22
C THR A 135 9.41 18.66 25.88
N TYR A 136 9.04 17.39 25.75
CA TYR A 136 9.28 16.63 24.53
C TYR A 136 8.28 17.00 23.41
N CYS A 137 7.01 17.29 23.75
CA CYS A 137 6.05 17.99 22.86
C CYS A 137 6.66 19.25 22.25
N ARG A 138 7.11 20.18 23.10
CA ARG A 138 7.60 21.50 22.66
C ARG A 138 8.93 21.37 21.90
N PHE A 139 9.74 20.36 22.21
CA PHE A 139 10.93 20.00 21.45
C PHE A 139 10.61 19.66 19.99
N ILE A 140 9.54 18.93 19.74
CA ILE A 140 9.15 18.61 18.36
C ILE A 140 8.61 19.85 17.66
N PHE A 141 7.77 20.65 18.34
CA PHE A 141 7.33 21.95 17.81
C PHE A 141 8.52 22.82 17.40
N PHE A 142 9.58 22.83 18.20
CA PHE A 142 10.80 23.56 17.89
C PHE A 142 11.58 22.94 16.73
N CYS A 143 11.72 21.61 16.66
CA CYS A 143 12.32 20.96 15.50
C CYS A 143 11.54 21.29 14.23
N SER A 144 10.21 21.21 14.26
CA SER A 144 9.35 21.57 13.13
C SER A 144 9.43 23.06 12.78
N PHE A 145 9.55 23.96 13.76
CA PHE A 145 9.78 25.40 13.54
C PHE A 145 11.18 25.70 12.96
N MET A 146 12.21 25.02 13.47
CA MET A 146 13.56 25.10 12.92
C MET A 146 13.57 24.56 11.49
N TRP A 147 12.81 23.50 11.21
CA TRP A 147 12.71 22.89 9.89
C TRP A 147 11.94 23.77 8.89
N SER A 148 10.90 24.49 9.34
CA SER A 148 10.13 25.40 8.49
C SER A 148 10.85 26.69 8.16
N HIS A 149 11.88 27.08 8.93
CA HIS A 149 12.66 28.28 8.67
C HIS A 149 13.84 28.01 7.72
N GLU A 150 13.81 28.63 6.54
CA GLU A 150 14.75 28.40 5.43
C GLU A 150 16.25 28.46 5.79
N ARG A 151 16.63 29.29 6.78
CA ARG A 151 18.02 29.47 7.23
C ARG A 151 18.57 28.35 8.11
N ASN A 152 17.70 27.50 8.63
CA ASN A 152 18.07 26.42 9.55
C ASN A 152 18.09 25.06 8.84
N LYS A 153 17.58 24.99 7.60
CA LYS A 153 17.61 23.77 6.77
C LYS A 153 19.02 23.23 6.61
N ASP A 154 20.01 24.09 6.37
CA ASP A 154 21.41 23.69 6.21
C ASP A 154 22.01 23.09 7.50
N ILE A 155 21.60 23.59 8.68
CA ILE A 155 22.07 23.10 9.98
C ILE A 155 21.51 21.70 10.27
N ILE A 156 20.26 21.45 9.85
CA ILE A 156 19.61 20.16 10.06
C ILE A 156 20.07 19.14 9.01
N ALA A 157 20.13 19.54 7.74
CA ALA A 157 20.61 18.70 6.65
C ALA A 157 22.09 18.26 6.84
N SER A 158 22.90 19.09 7.49
CA SER A 158 24.29 18.75 7.83
C SER A 158 24.43 17.83 9.05
N ASN A 159 23.34 17.50 9.76
CA ASN A 159 23.36 16.62 10.91
C ASN A 159 22.25 15.56 10.83
N PRO A 160 22.50 14.42 10.14
CA PRO A 160 21.51 13.35 9.95
C PRO A 160 20.92 12.82 11.26
N ARG A 161 21.69 12.90 12.35
CA ARG A 161 21.23 12.51 13.69
C ARG A 161 20.09 13.39 14.21
N CYS A 162 19.84 14.57 13.63
CA CYS A 162 18.69 15.43 13.94
C CYS A 162 17.34 14.84 13.53
N ALA A 163 17.31 14.09 12.42
CA ALA A 163 16.07 13.52 11.91
C ALA A 163 15.53 12.42 12.83
N THR A 164 16.39 11.56 13.37
CA THR A 164 15.94 10.40 14.16
C THR A 164 15.20 10.79 15.45
N PRO A 165 15.71 11.67 16.33
CA PRO A 165 14.97 12.17 17.49
C PRO A 165 13.73 12.95 17.10
N ALA A 166 13.78 13.79 16.06
CA ALA A 166 12.62 14.52 15.59
C ALA A 166 11.49 13.58 15.15
N ILE A 167 11.82 12.45 14.52
CA ILE A 167 10.85 11.46 14.05
C ILE A 167 10.37 10.53 15.15
N ARG A 168 11.25 10.07 16.05
CA ARG A 168 10.82 9.36 17.26
C ARG A 168 9.87 10.22 18.04
N ALA A 169 10.20 11.50 18.16
CA ALA A 169 9.41 12.43 18.89
C ALA A 169 8.10 12.75 18.17
N TRP A 170 8.15 12.93 16.86
CA TRP A 170 6.99 12.99 15.99
C TRP A 170 6.08 11.78 16.14
N ALA A 171 6.62 10.56 16.18
CA ALA A 171 5.85 9.34 16.38
C ALA A 171 5.16 9.33 17.76
N SER A 172 5.79 9.88 18.79
CA SER A 172 5.28 9.89 20.16
C SER A 172 4.24 10.98 20.47
N PHE A 173 4.04 12.01 19.63
CA PHE A 173 3.23 13.18 20.01
C PHE A 173 2.20 13.66 18.99
N PRO A 174 0.89 13.70 19.35
CA PRO A 174 -0.20 13.87 18.39
C PRO A 174 -0.40 15.29 17.80
N GLY A 175 0.29 16.33 18.29
CA GLY A 175 0.01 17.73 17.94
C GLY A 175 0.71 18.31 16.70
N ILE A 176 1.61 17.56 16.06
CA ILE A 176 2.57 18.11 15.08
C ILE A 176 2.09 18.09 13.62
N GLN A 177 0.99 17.39 13.31
CA GLN A 177 0.46 17.27 11.95
C GLN A 177 0.19 18.63 11.27
N ALA A 178 -0.29 19.62 12.02
CA ALA A 178 -0.61 20.95 11.48
C ALA A 178 0.62 21.70 10.91
N ILE A 179 1.82 21.42 11.41
CA ILE A 179 3.06 22.10 10.97
C ILE A 179 3.62 21.45 9.69
N LEU A 180 3.37 20.16 9.49
CA LEU A 180 3.88 19.41 8.34
C LEU A 180 3.09 19.66 7.06
N TYR A 181 1.78 19.91 7.18
CA TYR A 181 0.95 20.31 6.04
C TYR A 181 1.52 21.54 5.30
N ASP A 182 2.16 22.46 6.04
CA ASP A 182 2.73 23.69 5.47
C ASP A 182 4.17 23.53 4.91
N SER A 183 4.83 22.38 5.10
CA SER A 183 6.28 22.24 4.85
C SER A 183 6.69 21.03 4.01
N GLY A 184 5.91 20.67 2.97
CA GLY A 184 6.16 19.48 2.12
C GLY A 184 7.59 19.31 1.56
N ALA A 185 8.32 20.39 1.24
CA ALA A 185 9.70 20.33 0.74
C ALA A 185 10.70 19.76 1.77
N ALA A 186 10.36 19.87 3.04
CA ALA A 186 11.23 19.53 4.15
C ALA A 186 11.19 18.03 4.48
N LEU A 187 10.18 17.33 4.00
CA LEU A 187 9.88 15.97 4.40
C LEU A 187 10.67 14.91 3.59
N SER A 188 11.08 15.23 2.35
CA SER A 188 12.03 14.40 1.60
C SER A 188 13.39 14.35 2.31
N ASP A 189 13.87 15.52 2.75
CA ASP A 189 15.13 15.62 3.49
C ASP A 189 15.07 14.82 4.81
N VAL A 190 13.91 14.77 5.46
CA VAL A 190 13.67 13.93 6.65
C VAL A 190 13.85 12.45 6.30
N VAL A 191 13.23 11.98 5.21
CA VAL A 191 13.33 10.58 4.78
C VAL A 191 14.77 10.18 4.47
N ASP A 192 15.52 11.04 3.77
CA ASP A 192 16.90 10.79 3.37
C ASP A 192 17.88 10.81 4.56
N ALA A 193 17.56 11.57 5.61
CA ALA A 193 18.39 11.69 6.80
C ALA A 193 18.26 10.53 7.79
N ILE A 194 17.27 9.64 7.64
CA ILE A 194 17.04 8.52 8.56
C ILE A 194 17.90 7.32 8.16
N ASP A 195 18.69 6.82 9.11
CA ASP A 195 19.31 5.51 8.99
C ASP A 195 18.22 4.42 8.86
N GLY A 196 18.12 3.82 7.67
CA GLY A 196 17.08 2.84 7.31
C GLY A 196 15.92 3.40 6.47
N GLY A 197 15.89 4.72 6.23
CA GLY A 197 14.94 5.40 5.36
C GLY A 197 13.47 5.08 5.70
N LEU A 198 12.66 4.85 4.66
CA LEU A 198 11.22 4.59 4.80
C LEU A 198 10.87 3.34 5.59
N ASN A 199 11.76 2.35 5.65
CA ASN A 199 11.52 1.13 6.44
C ASN A 199 11.56 1.43 7.94
N GLU A 200 12.49 2.30 8.37
CA GLU A 200 12.58 2.70 9.77
C GLU A 200 11.39 3.59 10.16
N ILE A 201 10.95 4.49 9.27
CA ILE A 201 9.70 5.24 9.49
C ILE A 201 8.51 4.29 9.66
N ALA A 202 8.35 3.32 8.76
CA ALA A 202 7.26 2.35 8.86
C ALA A 202 7.32 1.55 10.18
N ARG A 203 8.54 1.18 10.63
CA ARG A 203 8.75 0.52 11.92
C ARG A 203 8.32 1.41 13.08
N LEU A 204 8.71 2.69 13.08
CA LEU A 204 8.34 3.65 14.13
C LEU A 204 6.82 3.88 14.16
N VAL A 205 6.16 3.99 13.01
CA VAL A 205 4.70 4.05 12.90
C VAL A 205 4.07 2.81 13.55
N MET A 206 4.59 1.62 13.26
CA MET A 206 4.06 0.38 13.83
C MET A 206 4.29 0.22 15.32
N VAL A 207 5.40 0.74 15.87
CA VAL A 207 5.63 0.77 17.32
C VAL A 207 4.52 1.57 18.03
N GLN A 208 4.04 2.66 17.44
CA GLN A 208 2.93 3.44 17.99
C GLN A 208 1.58 2.71 17.92
N CYS A 209 1.41 1.85 16.92
CA CYS A 209 0.22 1.02 16.79
C CYS A 209 0.22 -0.21 17.70
N ALA A 210 1.38 -0.64 18.20
CA ALA A 210 1.54 -1.87 18.99
C ALA A 210 0.57 -1.99 20.19
N PRO A 211 0.23 -0.92 20.95
CA PRO A 211 -0.74 -1.00 22.05
C PRO A 211 -2.18 -1.33 21.61
N VAL A 212 -2.49 -1.19 20.32
CA VAL A 212 -3.83 -1.44 19.73
C VAL A 212 -3.88 -2.78 19.00
N VAL A 213 -2.75 -3.32 18.58
CA VAL A 213 -2.67 -4.60 17.87
C VAL A 213 -2.68 -5.74 18.89
N PRO A 214 -3.78 -6.48 19.06
CA PRO A 214 -3.65 -7.78 19.71
C PRO A 214 -2.68 -8.61 18.87
N LEU A 215 -1.64 -9.15 19.51
CA LEU A 215 -0.64 -10.05 18.88
C LEU A 215 -1.27 -11.29 18.20
N THR A 216 -2.59 -11.48 18.33
CA THR A 216 -3.33 -12.52 17.63
C THR A 216 -4.58 -11.94 16.94
N PRO A 217 -4.82 -12.28 15.66
CA PRO A 217 -5.88 -11.72 14.82
C PRO A 217 -7.28 -12.26 15.14
N LYS A 218 -7.58 -12.66 16.39
CA LYS A 218 -8.91 -13.15 16.74
C LYS A 218 -9.82 -11.97 17.16
N PRO A 219 -10.87 -11.64 16.37
CA PRO A 219 -11.75 -10.50 16.64
C PRO A 219 -12.47 -10.55 18.00
N ALA A 220 -12.52 -11.72 18.64
CA ALA A 220 -13.33 -11.98 19.83
C ALA A 220 -12.74 -11.45 21.17
N THR A 221 -11.56 -10.81 21.17
CA THR A 221 -10.88 -10.43 22.43
C THR A 221 -10.61 -8.93 22.59
N PHE A 222 -11.18 -8.07 21.75
CA PHE A 222 -11.01 -6.61 21.87
C PHE A 222 -11.67 -6.10 23.16
N GLN A 223 -10.87 -5.64 24.13
CA GLN A 223 -11.36 -5.14 25.42
C GLN A 223 -11.62 -3.62 25.38
N VAL A 224 -12.58 -3.16 26.20
CA VAL A 224 -13.06 -1.76 26.22
C VAL A 224 -11.97 -0.74 26.55
N ASP A 225 -10.94 -1.13 27.31
CA ASP A 225 -9.80 -0.27 27.68
C ASP A 225 -8.92 0.12 26.48
N GLN A 226 -9.02 -0.60 25.34
CA GLN A 226 -8.30 -0.25 24.10
C GLN A 226 -8.88 0.98 23.37
N LYS A 227 -10.01 1.54 23.82
CA LYS A 227 -10.53 2.82 23.29
C LYS A 227 -9.56 3.96 23.50
N GLU A 228 -8.86 3.98 24.64
CA GLU A 228 -7.91 5.04 24.95
C GLU A 228 -6.67 4.99 24.07
N ASN A 229 -6.38 3.89 23.37
CA ASN A 229 -5.22 3.81 22.47
C ASN A 229 -5.58 4.09 21.00
N MET A 230 -6.88 4.24 20.66
CA MET A 230 -7.30 4.40 19.26
C MET A 230 -6.78 5.69 18.61
N TRP A 231 -6.56 6.75 19.39
CA TRP A 231 -5.98 7.99 18.87
C TRP A 231 -4.54 7.80 18.39
N LEU A 232 -3.79 6.79 18.87
CA LEU A 232 -2.46 6.46 18.36
C LEU A 232 -2.54 5.93 16.93
N VAL A 233 -3.55 5.13 16.60
CA VAL A 233 -3.76 4.64 15.21
C VAL A 233 -4.25 5.77 14.31
N GLU A 234 -5.18 6.61 14.79
CA GLU A 234 -5.60 7.83 14.08
C GLU A 234 -4.39 8.70 13.74
N TYR A 235 -3.48 8.85 14.70
CA TYR A 235 -2.28 9.64 14.54
C TYR A 235 -1.27 9.01 13.57
N ALA A 236 -1.01 7.71 13.71
CA ALA A 236 -0.20 6.92 12.80
C ALA A 236 -0.69 7.07 11.35
N VAL A 237 -2.00 7.04 11.12
CA VAL A 237 -2.58 7.24 9.80
C VAL A 237 -2.35 8.65 9.27
N GLY A 238 -2.54 9.68 10.09
CA GLY A 238 -2.26 11.06 9.67
C GLY A 238 -0.79 11.25 9.28
N ILE A 239 0.14 10.59 9.98
CA ILE A 239 1.56 10.53 9.59
C ILE A 239 1.72 9.90 8.20
N VAL A 240 1.12 8.73 7.99
CA VAL A 240 1.21 8.02 6.71
C VAL A 240 0.65 8.85 5.56
N ILE A 241 -0.50 9.49 5.74
CA ILE A 241 -1.11 10.35 4.72
C ILE A 241 -0.19 11.52 4.37
N CYS A 242 0.36 12.21 5.37
CA CYS A 242 1.26 13.35 5.14
C CYS A 242 2.55 12.93 4.43
N LEU A 243 3.14 11.80 4.86
CA LEU A 243 4.34 11.24 4.25
C LEU A 243 4.11 10.80 2.81
N ASP A 244 3.04 10.05 2.57
CA ASP A 244 2.71 9.53 1.24
C ASP A 244 2.47 10.70 0.27
N GLN A 245 1.73 11.74 0.69
CA GLN A 245 1.51 12.94 -0.12
C GLN A 245 2.80 13.70 -0.45
N ALA A 246 3.69 13.89 0.52
CA ALA A 246 4.91 14.66 0.31
C ALA A 246 5.98 13.88 -0.49
N ILE A 247 6.04 12.55 -0.35
CA ILE A 247 6.95 11.70 -1.14
C ILE A 247 6.43 11.54 -2.58
N HIS A 248 5.11 11.50 -2.80
CA HIS A 248 4.53 11.08 -4.09
C HIS A 248 4.08 12.20 -5.04
N ASN A 249 4.75 13.35 -5.02
CA ASN A 249 4.50 14.44 -5.97
C ASN A 249 4.76 14.09 -7.47
N SER A 250 5.21 12.88 -7.85
CA SER A 250 5.56 12.61 -9.27
C SER A 250 5.32 11.22 -9.87
N SER A 251 5.07 10.13 -9.14
CA SER A 251 4.55 8.90 -9.78
C SER A 251 3.97 7.90 -8.78
N VAL A 252 2.87 7.25 -9.18
CA VAL A 252 2.16 6.21 -8.43
C VAL A 252 2.98 4.91 -8.28
N GLU A 253 3.95 4.69 -9.16
CA GLU A 253 4.55 3.36 -9.37
C GLU A 253 5.49 2.90 -8.25
N SER A 254 5.92 3.78 -7.36
CA SER A 254 6.65 3.40 -6.17
C SER A 254 6.04 4.08 -4.95
N ARG A 255 5.18 3.37 -4.20
CA ARG A 255 4.80 3.73 -2.81
C ARG A 255 5.60 2.92 -1.78
N PRO A 256 6.93 3.12 -1.66
CA PRO A 256 7.80 2.34 -0.79
C PRO A 256 7.40 2.39 0.69
N LEU A 257 6.89 3.51 1.19
CA LEU A 257 6.41 3.60 2.57
C LEU A 257 5.18 2.70 2.80
N CYS A 258 4.19 2.77 1.91
CA CYS A 258 3.04 1.88 1.97
C CYS A 258 3.46 0.40 1.91
N ASN A 259 4.40 0.04 1.02
CA ASN A 259 4.91 -1.33 0.93
C ASN A 259 5.58 -1.79 2.23
N ALA A 260 6.37 -0.92 2.87
CA ALA A 260 7.00 -1.20 4.16
C ALA A 260 5.93 -1.39 5.25
N LEU A 261 4.92 -0.51 5.33
CA LEU A 261 3.81 -0.61 6.29
C LEU A 261 2.97 -1.88 6.11
N VAL A 262 2.68 -2.26 4.85
CA VAL A 262 2.01 -3.54 4.52
C VAL A 262 2.83 -4.72 5.04
N SER A 263 4.16 -4.67 4.93
CA SER A 263 5.03 -5.76 5.41
C SER A 263 5.10 -5.87 6.94
N LEU A 264 4.77 -4.79 7.66
CA LEU A 264 4.86 -4.72 9.12
C LEU A 264 3.50 -4.90 9.83
N GLY A 265 2.42 -5.18 9.10
CA GLY A 265 1.11 -5.48 9.70
C GLY A 265 0.18 -4.27 9.87
N PHE A 266 0.46 -3.15 9.20
CA PHE A 266 -0.37 -1.94 9.35
C PHE A 266 -1.77 -2.13 8.78
N VAL A 267 -1.93 -2.90 7.71
CA VAL A 267 -3.25 -3.14 7.09
C VAL A 267 -4.18 -3.91 8.03
N GLU A 268 -3.64 -4.91 8.71
CA GLU A 268 -4.30 -5.70 9.73
C GLU A 268 -4.72 -4.79 10.89
N THR A 269 -3.80 -3.93 11.35
CA THR A 269 -4.06 -2.91 12.38
C THR A 269 -5.25 -2.04 12.00
N LEU A 270 -5.22 -1.41 10.81
CA LEU A 270 -6.30 -0.54 10.35
C LEU A 270 -7.63 -1.29 10.23
N THR A 271 -7.59 -2.53 9.73
CA THR A 271 -8.81 -3.34 9.56
C THR A 271 -9.43 -3.70 10.91
N VAL A 272 -8.63 -4.17 11.86
CA VAL A 272 -9.06 -4.53 13.21
C VAL A 272 -9.55 -3.30 13.98
N SER A 273 -8.83 -2.18 13.90
CA SER A 273 -9.24 -0.92 14.52
C SER A 273 -10.55 -0.39 13.94
N SER A 274 -10.73 -0.45 12.61
CA SER A 274 -11.98 -0.06 11.93
C SER A 274 -13.14 -0.98 12.32
N TYR A 275 -12.89 -2.29 12.44
CA TYR A 275 -13.86 -3.26 12.92
C TYR A 275 -14.30 -2.94 14.35
N ALA A 276 -13.34 -2.78 15.26
CA ALA A 276 -13.59 -2.47 16.67
C ALA A 276 -14.37 -1.17 16.84
N LEU A 277 -13.99 -0.13 16.08
CA LEU A 277 -14.72 1.14 16.04
C LEU A 277 -16.12 1.01 15.45
N SER A 278 -16.39 -0.01 14.64
CA SER A 278 -17.71 -0.26 14.04
C SER A 278 -18.65 -1.07 14.94
N LEU A 279 -18.15 -1.74 15.99
CA LEU A 279 -18.98 -2.56 16.89
C LEU A 279 -20.16 -1.78 17.53
N PRO A 280 -21.35 -2.38 17.66
CA PRO A 280 -22.53 -1.73 18.26
C PRO A 280 -22.34 -1.29 19.71
N SER A 281 -21.48 -1.97 20.46
CA SER A 281 -21.14 -1.63 21.86
C SER A 281 -20.36 -0.32 21.99
N VAL A 282 -19.79 0.18 20.89
CA VAL A 282 -19.07 1.45 20.87
C VAL A 282 -20.04 2.57 20.51
N LYS A 283 -20.41 3.40 21.50
CA LYS A 283 -21.16 4.64 21.29
C LYS A 283 -20.43 5.47 20.24
N LYS A 284 -21.10 5.79 19.13
CA LYS A 284 -20.54 6.57 18.03
C LYS A 284 -20.60 8.05 18.35
N SER A 285 -19.45 8.71 18.25
CA SER A 285 -19.28 10.16 18.25
C SER A 285 -18.86 10.60 16.85
N SER A 286 -19.06 11.89 16.53
CA SER A 286 -18.58 12.48 15.27
C SER A 286 -17.08 12.22 15.05
N ARG A 287 -16.27 12.26 16.12
CA ARG A 287 -14.85 11.96 16.06
C ARG A 287 -14.58 10.54 15.58
N GLN A 288 -15.25 9.53 16.15
CA GLN A 288 -15.02 8.13 15.76
C GLN A 288 -15.44 7.85 14.31
N MET A 289 -16.51 8.48 13.81
CA MET A 289 -16.88 8.34 12.39
C MET A 289 -15.80 8.96 11.49
N SER A 290 -15.26 10.11 11.87
CA SER A 290 -14.09 10.69 11.18
C SER A 290 -12.87 9.77 11.21
N THR A 291 -12.61 9.10 12.34
CA THR A 291 -11.51 8.13 12.45
C THR A 291 -11.73 6.92 11.55
N ILE A 292 -12.94 6.33 11.53
CA ILE A 292 -13.28 5.21 10.62
C ILE A 292 -13.07 5.62 9.16
N ARG A 293 -13.55 6.81 8.78
CA ARG A 293 -13.37 7.37 7.45
C ARG A 293 -11.88 7.47 7.07
N ILE A 294 -11.05 8.01 7.95
CA ILE A 294 -9.61 8.14 7.74
C ILE A 294 -8.95 6.77 7.55
N PHE A 295 -9.34 5.77 8.36
CA PHE A 295 -8.83 4.40 8.23
C PHE A 295 -9.23 3.75 6.92
N LEU A 296 -10.49 3.87 6.53
CA LEU A 296 -10.99 3.32 5.26
C LEU A 296 -10.32 3.99 4.07
N SER A 297 -10.24 5.32 4.04
CA SER A 297 -9.54 6.06 2.97
C SER A 297 -8.08 5.58 2.82
N THR A 298 -7.39 5.38 3.94
CA THR A 298 -6.01 4.88 3.97
C THR A 298 -5.91 3.43 3.47
N LEU A 299 -6.80 2.54 3.91
CA LEU A 299 -6.89 1.17 3.40
C LEU A 299 -7.12 1.15 1.88
N MET A 300 -8.02 1.99 1.38
CA MET A 300 -8.30 2.11 -0.05
C MET A 300 -7.06 2.56 -0.83
N GLY A 301 -6.33 3.56 -0.32
CA GLY A 301 -5.04 3.97 -0.88
C GLY A 301 -4.00 2.84 -0.85
N MET A 302 -3.98 2.01 0.18
CA MET A 302 -3.07 0.85 0.24
C MET A 302 -3.45 -0.27 -0.75
N PHE A 303 -4.74 -0.49 -1.00
CA PHE A 303 -5.23 -1.48 -1.98
C PHE A 303 -4.93 -1.07 -3.44
N GLU A 304 -4.63 0.21 -3.67
CA GLU A 304 -4.26 0.77 -4.96
C GLU A 304 -2.77 0.65 -5.30
N GLY A 305 -1.92 0.38 -4.30
CA GLY A 305 -0.47 0.30 -4.49
C GLY A 305 -0.01 -0.97 -5.22
N PRO A 306 1.30 -1.07 -5.55
CA PRO A 306 1.89 -2.27 -6.14
C PRO A 306 1.65 -3.55 -5.29
N GLU A 307 1.67 -3.41 -3.96
CA GLU A 307 1.35 -4.48 -3.00
C GLU A 307 -0.15 -4.57 -2.66
N GLY A 308 -1.01 -3.89 -3.42
CA GLY A 308 -2.43 -3.76 -3.09
C GLY A 308 -3.18 -5.10 -2.98
N SER A 309 -2.82 -6.08 -3.81
CA SER A 309 -3.37 -7.44 -3.71
C SER A 309 -2.98 -8.12 -2.39
N LYS A 310 -1.74 -7.94 -1.93
CA LYS A 310 -1.26 -8.46 -0.65
C LYS A 310 -1.93 -7.74 0.52
N ALA A 311 -2.00 -6.41 0.48
CA ALA A 311 -2.70 -5.60 1.46
C ALA A 311 -4.16 -6.06 1.61
N LEU A 312 -4.87 -6.23 0.50
CA LEU A 312 -6.25 -6.70 0.53
C LEU A 312 -6.40 -8.12 1.10
N GLN A 313 -5.47 -9.03 0.78
CA GLN A 313 -5.44 -10.38 1.38
C GLN A 313 -5.31 -10.30 2.91
N LEU A 314 -4.36 -9.51 3.41
CA LEU A 314 -4.15 -9.31 4.86
C LEU A 314 -5.40 -8.69 5.53
N SER A 315 -6.03 -7.72 4.86
CA SER A 315 -7.27 -7.10 5.35
C SER A 315 -8.43 -8.12 5.41
N LEU A 316 -8.60 -8.95 4.38
CA LEU A 316 -9.61 -10.02 4.37
C LEU A 316 -9.43 -11.00 5.53
N GLU A 317 -8.19 -11.45 5.76
CA GLU A 317 -7.83 -12.33 6.89
C GLU A 317 -8.06 -11.66 8.25
N SER A 318 -7.92 -10.35 8.32
CA SER A 318 -8.14 -9.54 9.51
C SER A 318 -9.61 -9.14 9.74
N GLY A 319 -10.53 -9.68 8.93
CA GLY A 319 -11.96 -9.48 9.12
C GLY A 319 -12.57 -8.29 8.40
N LEU A 320 -12.00 -7.85 7.27
CA LEU A 320 -12.54 -6.78 6.42
C LEU A 320 -14.06 -6.94 6.14
N LEU A 321 -14.52 -8.15 5.78
CA LEU A 321 -15.94 -8.37 5.50
C LEU A 321 -16.82 -8.26 6.77
N ASN A 322 -16.29 -8.66 7.94
CA ASN A 322 -17.00 -8.44 9.19
C ASN A 322 -17.13 -6.94 9.48
N MET A 323 -16.07 -6.17 9.23
CA MET A 323 -16.06 -4.72 9.39
C MET A 323 -17.09 -4.04 8.48
N VAL A 324 -17.18 -4.45 7.21
CA VAL A 324 -18.24 -4.01 6.29
C VAL A 324 -19.63 -4.29 6.88
N LEU A 325 -19.91 -5.53 7.33
CA LEU A 325 -21.22 -5.91 7.86
C LEU A 325 -21.56 -5.18 9.17
N GLN A 326 -20.59 -4.93 10.05
CA GLN A 326 -20.82 -4.16 11.27
C GLN A 326 -21.12 -2.69 10.96
N HIS A 327 -20.41 -2.11 9.99
CA HIS A 327 -20.62 -0.73 9.61
C HIS A 327 -21.97 -0.53 8.91
N ALA A 328 -22.35 -1.46 8.03
CA ALA A 328 -23.62 -1.41 7.31
C ALA A 328 -24.85 -1.31 8.24
N GLN A 329 -24.73 -1.85 9.47
CA GLN A 329 -25.78 -1.85 10.49
C GLN A 329 -25.92 -0.53 11.24
N LEU A 330 -24.95 0.39 11.11
CA LEU A 330 -24.96 1.64 11.85
C LEU A 330 -26.06 2.57 11.31
N SER A 331 -26.84 3.14 12.23
CA SER A 331 -27.88 4.12 11.92
C SER A 331 -27.83 5.29 12.92
N PRO A 332 -27.79 6.55 12.46
CA PRO A 332 -27.64 6.96 11.06
C PRO A 332 -26.25 6.57 10.53
N SER A 333 -26.16 6.24 9.24
CA SER A 333 -24.88 5.97 8.58
C SER A 333 -24.17 7.27 8.21
N ASP A 334 -22.86 7.21 8.02
CA ASP A 334 -22.05 8.32 7.51
C ASP A 334 -21.91 8.14 5.99
N GLU A 335 -22.41 9.10 5.22
CA GLU A 335 -22.47 9.02 3.75
C GLU A 335 -21.09 8.82 3.10
N GLU A 336 -20.04 9.39 3.70
CA GLU A 336 -18.69 9.25 3.15
C GLU A 336 -18.14 7.85 3.42
N VAL A 337 -18.39 7.32 4.62
CA VAL A 337 -18.04 5.92 4.92
C VAL A 337 -18.81 4.96 4.01
N ASP A 338 -20.12 5.16 3.83
CA ASP A 338 -20.93 4.34 2.93
C ASP A 338 -20.39 4.35 1.49
N ARG A 339 -19.90 5.51 1.03
CA ARG A 339 -19.25 5.66 -0.28
C ARG A 339 -17.96 4.84 -0.38
N TYR A 340 -17.10 4.87 0.63
CA TYR A 340 -15.88 4.04 0.65
C TYR A 340 -16.21 2.55 0.67
N LEU A 341 -17.22 2.13 1.43
CA LEU A 341 -17.63 0.72 1.49
C LEU A 341 -18.28 0.28 0.17
N ALA A 342 -19.06 1.14 -0.48
CA ALA A 342 -19.62 0.88 -1.79
C ALA A 342 -18.53 0.77 -2.87
N ASP A 343 -17.49 1.62 -2.86
CA ASP A 343 -16.34 1.50 -3.77
C ASP A 343 -15.53 0.22 -3.48
N LEU A 344 -15.33 -0.10 -2.20
CA LEU A 344 -14.64 -1.32 -1.77
C LEU A 344 -15.35 -2.58 -2.32
N LEU A 345 -16.67 -2.68 -2.14
CA LEU A 345 -17.47 -3.81 -2.59
C LEU A 345 -17.71 -3.81 -4.11
N GLY A 346 -17.96 -2.64 -4.70
CA GLY A 346 -18.33 -2.51 -6.11
C GLY A 346 -17.14 -2.53 -7.06
N HIS A 347 -15.95 -2.14 -6.60
CA HIS A 347 -14.78 -1.97 -7.45
C HIS A 347 -13.53 -2.70 -6.95
N ARG A 348 -13.08 -2.45 -5.71
CA ARG A 348 -11.76 -2.95 -5.24
C ARG A 348 -11.73 -4.45 -5.01
N LEU A 349 -12.70 -4.98 -4.26
CA LEU A 349 -12.79 -6.41 -4.00
C LEU A 349 -13.03 -7.22 -5.28
N PRO A 350 -13.98 -6.86 -6.18
CA PRO A 350 -14.16 -7.52 -7.47
C PRO A 350 -12.87 -7.66 -8.27
N ARG A 351 -12.09 -6.57 -8.41
CA ARG A 351 -10.79 -6.55 -9.10
C ARG A 351 -9.81 -7.58 -8.55
N ALA A 352 -9.87 -7.86 -7.25
CA ALA A 352 -8.99 -8.82 -6.61
C ALA A 352 -9.48 -10.29 -6.73
N MET A 353 -10.75 -10.52 -7.08
CA MET A 353 -11.33 -11.87 -7.18
C MET A 353 -10.87 -12.65 -8.41
N ILE A 354 -9.95 -12.12 -9.22
CA ILE A 354 -9.31 -12.88 -10.31
C ILE A 354 -8.00 -13.56 -9.86
N TYR A 355 -7.47 -13.15 -8.71
CA TYR A 355 -6.21 -13.64 -8.18
C TYR A 355 -6.41 -14.93 -7.39
N TYR A 356 -5.68 -15.97 -7.77
CA TYR A 356 -5.79 -17.28 -7.13
C TYR A 356 -5.57 -17.20 -5.61
N HIS A 357 -4.51 -16.50 -5.17
CA HIS A 357 -4.17 -16.44 -3.75
C HIS A 357 -5.20 -15.64 -2.95
N THR A 358 -5.73 -14.54 -3.51
CA THR A 358 -6.82 -13.78 -2.90
C THR A 358 -8.08 -14.64 -2.74
N LEU A 359 -8.49 -15.39 -3.77
CA LEU A 359 -9.64 -16.30 -3.66
C LEU A 359 -9.43 -17.38 -2.58
N ALA A 360 -8.21 -17.89 -2.44
CA ALA A 360 -7.91 -18.86 -1.39
C ALA A 360 -8.14 -18.29 0.02
N LYS A 361 -7.97 -16.97 0.22
CA LYS A 361 -8.29 -16.27 1.47
C LYS A 361 -9.79 -15.98 1.65
N CYS A 362 -10.56 -15.94 0.56
CA CYS A 362 -12.00 -15.78 0.61
C CYS A 362 -12.75 -17.06 1.00
N LYS A 363 -12.19 -18.25 0.73
CA LYS A 363 -12.87 -19.53 1.00
C LYS A 363 -13.35 -19.71 2.45
N PRO A 364 -12.55 -19.39 3.49
CA PRO A 364 -13.01 -19.44 4.88
C PRO A 364 -14.13 -18.44 5.21
N LEU A 365 -14.39 -17.46 4.34
CA LEU A 365 -15.34 -16.37 4.56
C LEU A 365 -16.73 -16.66 3.96
N GLU A 366 -16.97 -17.85 3.40
CA GLU A 366 -18.28 -18.23 2.83
C GLU A 366 -19.44 -18.05 3.81
N THR A 367 -19.22 -18.35 5.09
CA THR A 367 -20.24 -18.15 6.14
C THR A 367 -20.61 -16.69 6.35
N ILE A 368 -19.64 -15.78 6.19
CA ILE A 368 -19.85 -14.33 6.29
C ILE A 368 -20.62 -13.83 5.05
N LEU A 369 -20.25 -14.31 3.86
CA LEU A 369 -20.98 -14.02 2.62
C LEU A 369 -22.45 -14.46 2.73
N ASP A 370 -22.68 -15.67 3.22
CA ASP A 370 -24.03 -16.21 3.44
C ASP A 370 -24.83 -15.42 4.48
N HIS A 371 -24.17 -14.95 5.55
CA HIS A 371 -24.82 -14.12 6.55
C HIS A 371 -25.27 -12.78 5.97
N GLY A 372 -24.41 -12.09 5.21
CA GLY A 372 -24.78 -10.83 4.57
C GLY A 372 -25.94 -10.97 3.57
N ASP A 373 -25.93 -12.02 2.76
CA ASP A 373 -27.01 -12.26 1.78
C ASP A 373 -28.36 -12.61 2.42
N LYS A 374 -28.35 -13.35 3.54
CA LYS A 374 -29.58 -13.73 4.25
C LYS A 374 -30.14 -12.61 5.13
N THR A 375 -29.39 -11.53 5.31
CA THR A 375 -29.71 -10.48 6.27
C THR A 375 -29.65 -9.10 5.58
N PRO A 376 -30.44 -8.86 4.52
CA PRO A 376 -30.47 -7.58 3.80
C PRO A 376 -30.77 -6.39 4.70
N GLN A 377 -31.55 -6.60 5.76
CA GLN A 377 -31.87 -5.59 6.78
C GLN A 377 -30.65 -5.08 7.57
N LEU A 378 -29.49 -5.74 7.47
CA LEU A 378 -28.25 -5.22 8.04
C LEU A 378 -27.73 -4.01 7.30
N PHE A 379 -28.19 -3.74 6.08
CA PHE A 379 -27.71 -2.64 5.27
C PHE A 379 -28.69 -1.48 5.34
N ALA A 380 -28.35 -0.47 6.15
CA ALA A 380 -29.16 0.74 6.27
C ALA A 380 -29.27 1.51 4.93
N VAL A 381 -28.28 1.36 4.05
CA VAL A 381 -28.20 2.02 2.74
C VAL A 381 -28.45 1.02 1.60
N PRO A 382 -29.49 1.23 0.75
CA PRO A 382 -29.82 0.30 -0.33
C PRO A 382 -28.68 0.04 -1.33
N ASN A 383 -27.94 1.09 -1.71
CA ASN A 383 -26.82 0.96 -2.66
C ASN A 383 -25.69 0.08 -2.12
N LEU A 384 -25.49 0.06 -0.79
CA LEU A 384 -24.46 -0.77 -0.16
C LEU A 384 -24.84 -2.24 -0.19
N TYR A 385 -26.12 -2.57 0.00
CA TYR A 385 -26.62 -3.94 -0.15
C TYR A 385 -26.48 -4.45 -1.59
N GLU A 386 -26.84 -3.63 -2.58
CA GLU A 386 -26.69 -4.02 -3.99
C GLU A 386 -25.21 -4.25 -4.35
N ALA A 387 -24.30 -3.40 -3.85
CA ALA A 387 -22.86 -3.60 -4.00
C ALA A 387 -22.40 -4.91 -3.33
N TRP A 388 -22.86 -5.18 -2.11
CA TRP A 388 -22.57 -6.43 -1.39
C TRP A 388 -23.01 -7.66 -2.17
N LYS A 389 -24.27 -7.68 -2.62
CA LYS A 389 -24.84 -8.80 -3.38
C LYS A 389 -24.07 -9.05 -4.68
N THR A 390 -23.82 -7.98 -5.42
CA THR A 390 -23.03 -8.01 -6.66
C THR A 390 -21.62 -8.58 -6.44
N PHE A 391 -21.00 -8.22 -5.31
CA PHE A 391 -19.70 -8.78 -4.90
C PHE A 391 -19.80 -10.24 -4.46
N SER A 392 -20.76 -10.59 -3.60
CA SER A 392 -20.89 -11.93 -3.02
C SER A 392 -21.20 -12.99 -4.08
N GLU A 393 -22.01 -12.64 -5.08
CA GLU A 393 -22.26 -13.47 -6.27
C GLU A 393 -20.99 -13.72 -7.08
N LEU A 394 -20.23 -12.65 -7.38
CA LEU A 394 -18.97 -12.75 -8.11
C LEU A 394 -17.92 -13.56 -7.35
N CYS A 395 -17.78 -13.33 -6.04
CA CYS A 395 -16.84 -14.05 -5.18
C CYS A 395 -17.13 -15.56 -5.22
N ARG A 396 -18.41 -15.97 -5.08
CA ARG A 396 -18.79 -17.38 -5.18
C ARG A 396 -18.61 -17.98 -6.57
N GLU A 397 -18.91 -17.23 -7.64
CA GLU A 397 -18.60 -17.65 -9.01
C GLU A 397 -17.11 -17.99 -9.15
N ARG A 398 -16.25 -17.12 -8.61
CA ARG A 398 -14.79 -17.27 -8.68
C ARG A 398 -14.25 -18.36 -7.76
N LEU A 399 -14.83 -18.56 -6.57
CA LEU A 399 -14.51 -19.69 -5.69
C LEU A 399 -14.83 -21.03 -6.36
N ARG A 400 -16.00 -21.17 -6.99
CA ARG A 400 -16.34 -22.38 -7.77
C ARG A 400 -15.36 -22.61 -8.92
N ALA A 401 -14.97 -21.55 -9.62
CA ALA A 401 -13.96 -21.61 -10.66
C ALA A 401 -12.60 -22.10 -10.10
N GLN A 402 -12.20 -21.61 -8.94
CA GLN A 402 -11.00 -22.06 -8.23
C GLN A 402 -11.08 -23.55 -7.84
N GLU A 403 -12.22 -24.02 -7.37
CA GLU A 403 -12.43 -25.43 -7.01
C GLU A 403 -12.33 -26.34 -8.24
N VAL A 404 -12.94 -25.95 -9.36
CA VAL A 404 -12.80 -26.69 -10.63
C VAL A 404 -11.34 -26.73 -11.07
N TYR A 405 -10.62 -25.61 -10.96
CA TYR A 405 -9.19 -25.54 -11.26
C TYR A 405 -8.37 -26.49 -10.36
N ASP A 406 -8.61 -26.49 -9.05
CA ASP A 406 -7.86 -27.28 -8.07
C ASP A 406 -8.20 -28.77 -8.12
N SER A 407 -9.43 -29.13 -8.52
CA SER A 407 -9.87 -30.52 -8.67
C SER A 407 -9.05 -31.30 -9.71
N LYS A 408 -8.35 -30.58 -10.62
CA LYS A 408 -7.63 -31.15 -11.77
C LYS A 408 -8.51 -32.07 -12.64
N VAL A 409 -9.84 -32.01 -12.50
CA VAL A 409 -10.80 -32.74 -13.32
C VAL A 409 -10.62 -32.34 -14.78
N SER A 410 -10.36 -31.06 -15.03
CA SER A 410 -9.71 -30.61 -16.26
C SER A 410 -8.19 -30.69 -16.09
N ALA A 411 -7.60 -31.88 -16.26
CA ALA A 411 -6.14 -31.99 -16.30
C ALA A 411 -5.66 -31.05 -17.42
N SER A 412 -5.06 -29.89 -17.08
CA SER A 412 -5.01 -28.75 -18.01
C SER A 412 -4.59 -29.22 -19.39
N ILE A 413 -5.56 -29.32 -20.31
CA ILE A 413 -5.29 -29.79 -21.66
C ILE A 413 -4.46 -28.67 -22.29
N ARG A 414 -3.36 -29.06 -22.93
CA ARG A 414 -2.46 -28.14 -23.61
C ARG A 414 -2.32 -28.59 -25.05
N ALA A 415 -2.21 -27.61 -25.93
CA ALA A 415 -1.80 -27.85 -27.30
C ALA A 415 -0.28 -27.92 -27.38
N CYS A 416 0.22 -28.69 -28.35
CA CYS A 416 1.61 -28.59 -28.78
C CYS A 416 1.89 -27.20 -29.36
N ASP A 417 2.99 -26.58 -28.94
CA ASP A 417 3.42 -25.28 -29.46
C ASP A 417 4.05 -25.37 -30.85
N ASN A 418 4.35 -26.57 -31.35
CA ASN A 418 4.52 -26.79 -32.79
C ASN A 418 3.15 -26.66 -33.47
N ILE A 419 2.96 -25.55 -34.16
CA ILE A 419 1.68 -25.14 -34.76
C ILE A 419 1.14 -26.15 -35.78
N GLU A 420 2.04 -26.85 -36.46
CA GLU A 420 1.69 -27.86 -37.47
C GLU A 420 1.17 -29.16 -36.85
N CYS A 421 1.39 -29.40 -35.54
CA CYS A 421 1.03 -30.65 -34.90
C CYS A 421 -0.45 -30.72 -34.47
N GLY A 422 -0.96 -29.67 -33.80
CA GLY A 422 -2.35 -29.64 -33.30
C GLY A 422 -2.69 -30.58 -32.14
N ALA A 423 -1.74 -31.40 -31.65
CA ALA A 423 -2.03 -32.35 -30.57
C ALA A 423 -2.47 -31.66 -29.27
N LEU A 424 -3.63 -32.06 -28.75
CA LEU A 424 -4.16 -31.68 -27.44
C LEU A 424 -3.99 -32.84 -26.46
N LEU A 425 -3.17 -32.65 -25.42
CA LEU A 425 -2.89 -33.70 -24.42
C LEU A 425 -2.93 -33.13 -23.00
N PRO A 426 -3.00 -33.98 -21.96
CA PRO A 426 -2.75 -33.53 -20.60
C PRO A 426 -1.36 -32.89 -20.46
N LYS A 427 -1.24 -31.74 -19.79
CA LYS A 427 0.03 -30.98 -19.62
C LYS A 427 1.23 -31.82 -19.18
N LYS A 428 1.01 -32.86 -18.35
CA LYS A 428 2.07 -33.77 -17.88
C LYS A 428 2.77 -34.55 -18.99
N ASN A 429 2.14 -34.69 -20.15
CA ASN A 429 2.67 -35.41 -21.31
C ASN A 429 3.53 -34.50 -22.22
N PHE A 430 3.65 -33.21 -21.91
CA PHE A 430 4.45 -32.26 -22.68
C PHE A 430 5.86 -32.10 -22.11
N LYS A 431 6.82 -31.91 -23.01
CA LYS A 431 8.19 -31.52 -22.72
C LYS A 431 8.31 -30.00 -22.86
N ARG A 432 9.06 -29.36 -21.96
CA ARG A 432 9.35 -27.92 -22.06
C ARG A 432 10.57 -27.67 -22.93
N CYS A 433 10.59 -26.54 -23.63
CA CYS A 433 11.82 -26.04 -24.23
C CYS A 433 12.89 -25.83 -23.14
N ALA A 434 14.10 -26.36 -23.35
CA ALA A 434 15.20 -26.23 -22.39
C ALA A 434 15.73 -24.80 -22.25
N GLY A 435 15.56 -23.96 -23.28
CA GLY A 435 15.93 -22.54 -23.25
C GLY A 435 14.89 -21.70 -22.50
N CYS A 436 13.76 -21.40 -23.14
CA CYS A 436 12.78 -20.48 -22.55
C CYS A 436 11.91 -21.08 -21.44
N SER A 437 11.75 -22.42 -21.40
CA SER A 437 10.77 -23.10 -20.53
C SER A 437 9.31 -22.64 -20.67
N SER A 438 9.00 -21.84 -21.69
CA SER A 438 7.67 -21.28 -21.97
C SER A 438 6.86 -22.18 -22.90
N LEU A 439 7.47 -22.68 -23.98
CA LEU A 439 6.82 -23.54 -24.96
C LEU A 439 6.83 -25.03 -24.56
N LEU A 440 5.76 -25.73 -24.93
CA LEU A 440 5.43 -27.11 -24.61
C LEU A 440 5.28 -27.95 -25.89
N TYR A 441 5.98 -29.08 -25.96
CA TYR A 441 5.97 -29.98 -27.11
C TYR A 441 5.59 -31.40 -26.71
N CYS A 442 4.73 -32.05 -27.49
CA CYS A 442 4.33 -33.44 -27.24
C CYS A 442 5.49 -34.42 -27.51
N SER A 443 6.47 -34.03 -28.33
CA SER A 443 7.62 -34.85 -28.71
C SER A 443 8.89 -34.02 -28.94
N ARG A 444 10.06 -34.67 -29.02
CA ARG A 444 11.33 -33.99 -29.33
C ARG A 444 11.37 -33.57 -30.80
N GLU A 445 10.67 -34.31 -31.64
CA GLU A 445 10.52 -34.09 -33.08
C GLU A 445 9.77 -32.78 -33.31
N CYS A 446 8.63 -32.58 -32.64
CA CYS A 446 7.88 -31.32 -32.68
C CYS A 446 8.71 -30.13 -32.20
N GLN A 447 9.49 -30.31 -31.12
CA GLN A 447 10.41 -29.26 -30.66
C GLN A 447 11.47 -28.92 -31.72
N ARG A 448 12.09 -29.91 -32.37
CA ARG A 448 13.11 -29.68 -33.41
C ARG A 448 12.53 -28.99 -34.64
N MET A 449 11.31 -29.33 -35.03
CA MET A 449 10.60 -28.67 -36.14
C MET A 449 10.34 -27.20 -35.81
N ASP A 450 9.70 -26.93 -34.66
CA ASP A 450 9.41 -25.55 -34.22
C ASP A 450 10.68 -24.72 -34.01
N TRP A 451 11.77 -25.36 -33.51
CA TRP A 451 13.08 -24.73 -33.38
C TRP A 451 13.61 -24.18 -34.70
N ARG A 452 13.47 -24.95 -35.79
CA ARG A 452 13.93 -24.56 -37.13
C ARG A 452 12.99 -23.57 -37.81
N SER A 453 11.69 -23.62 -37.52
CA SER A 453 10.68 -22.77 -38.16
C SER A 453 10.56 -21.37 -37.55
N GLY A 454 11.40 -21.03 -36.57
CA GLY A 454 11.49 -19.67 -36.02
C GLY A 454 11.70 -19.62 -34.51
N HIS A 455 11.41 -20.69 -33.76
CA HIS A 455 11.57 -20.62 -32.29
C HIS A 455 13.01 -20.35 -31.85
N ARG A 456 14.02 -20.79 -32.62
CA ARG A 456 15.43 -20.50 -32.29
C ARG A 456 15.70 -19.02 -32.10
N SER A 457 15.21 -18.17 -33.00
CA SER A 457 15.40 -16.71 -32.92
C SER A 457 14.48 -16.08 -31.87
N SER A 458 13.29 -16.63 -31.63
CA SER A 458 12.35 -16.07 -30.65
C SER A 458 12.51 -16.60 -29.22
N CYS A 459 13.34 -17.62 -28.99
CA CYS A 459 13.47 -18.29 -27.69
C CYS A 459 13.84 -17.33 -26.55
N ILE A 460 14.74 -16.37 -26.82
CA ILE A 460 15.16 -15.37 -25.83
C ILE A 460 14.01 -14.44 -25.41
N TRP A 461 13.13 -14.10 -26.34
CA TRP A 461 11.98 -13.23 -26.08
C TRP A 461 10.90 -13.95 -25.28
N HIS A 462 10.69 -15.24 -25.55
CA HIS A 462 9.84 -16.11 -24.72
C HIS A 462 10.37 -16.24 -23.29
N LEU A 463 11.69 -16.30 -23.11
CA LEU A 463 12.32 -16.33 -21.79
C LEU A 463 12.16 -14.98 -21.07
N SER A 464 12.44 -13.88 -21.77
CA SER A 464 12.31 -12.52 -21.24
C SER A 464 10.89 -12.23 -20.79
N ASN A 465 9.89 -12.50 -21.65
CA ASN A 465 8.48 -12.33 -21.32
C ASN A 465 8.06 -13.19 -20.11
N ARG A 466 8.49 -14.46 -20.06
CA ARG A 466 8.22 -15.33 -18.90
C ARG A 466 8.83 -14.78 -17.62
N ASN A 467 10.04 -14.24 -17.65
CA ASN A 467 10.69 -13.65 -16.48
C ASN A 467 9.96 -12.38 -16.06
N ARG A 468 9.58 -11.51 -17.02
CA ARG A 468 8.80 -10.30 -16.77
C ARG A 468 7.47 -10.60 -16.09
N ILE A 469 6.74 -11.61 -16.58
CA ILE A 469 5.49 -12.07 -15.95
C ILE A 469 5.76 -12.64 -14.55
N ARG A 470 6.85 -13.39 -14.35
CA ARG A 470 7.19 -14.02 -13.07
C ARG A 470 7.64 -13.06 -11.97
N VAL A 471 8.10 -11.87 -12.33
CA VAL A 471 8.36 -10.79 -11.38
C VAL A 471 7.05 -10.32 -10.75
N ILE A 472 5.96 -10.33 -11.51
CA ILE A 472 4.67 -9.75 -11.13
C ILE A 472 3.71 -10.81 -10.58
N PHE A 473 3.65 -11.98 -11.22
CA PHE A 473 2.68 -13.03 -10.94
C PHE A 473 3.36 -14.37 -10.72
N SER A 474 2.89 -15.12 -9.74
CA SER A 474 3.35 -16.50 -9.53
C SER A 474 2.95 -17.40 -10.71
N ALA A 475 3.67 -18.50 -10.89
CA ALA A 475 3.33 -19.48 -11.94
C ALA A 475 1.92 -20.08 -11.75
N LYS A 476 1.40 -20.11 -10.52
CA LYS A 476 0.06 -20.60 -10.21
C LYS A 476 -1.00 -19.57 -10.63
N GLU A 477 -0.81 -18.30 -10.32
CA GLU A 477 -1.70 -17.21 -10.76
C GLU A 477 -1.77 -17.12 -12.28
N TYR A 478 -0.64 -17.09 -12.97
CA TYR A 478 -0.64 -17.06 -14.44
C TYR A 478 -1.36 -18.27 -15.05
N SER A 479 -1.19 -19.45 -14.43
CA SER A 479 -1.93 -20.65 -14.87
C SER A 479 -3.43 -20.55 -14.58
N PHE A 480 -3.84 -19.87 -13.50
CA PHE A 480 -5.23 -19.65 -13.13
C PHE A 480 -5.89 -18.59 -14.03
N PHE A 481 -5.19 -17.52 -14.40
CA PHE A 481 -5.63 -16.54 -15.39
C PHE A 481 -6.00 -17.18 -16.72
N ARG A 482 -5.13 -18.07 -17.24
CA ARG A 482 -5.45 -18.83 -18.45
C ARG A 482 -6.69 -19.71 -18.27
N PHE A 483 -6.88 -20.30 -17.10
CA PHE A 483 -8.08 -21.09 -16.81
C PHE A 483 -9.33 -20.21 -16.81
N LEU A 484 -9.30 -19.04 -16.16
CA LEU A 484 -10.41 -18.08 -16.17
C LEU A 484 -10.74 -17.60 -17.59
N MET A 485 -9.73 -17.28 -18.41
CA MET A 485 -9.94 -16.92 -19.82
C MET A 485 -10.61 -18.06 -20.59
N GLN A 486 -10.13 -19.30 -20.43
CA GLN A 486 -10.72 -20.45 -21.12
C GLN A 486 -12.18 -20.67 -20.69
N GLN A 487 -12.47 -20.57 -19.39
CA GLN A 487 -13.82 -20.70 -18.87
C GLN A 487 -14.73 -19.57 -19.39
N GLY A 488 -14.23 -18.33 -19.40
CA GLY A 488 -14.92 -17.16 -19.91
C GLY A 488 -15.20 -17.23 -21.41
N TYR A 489 -14.23 -17.70 -22.17
CA TYR A 489 -14.36 -17.99 -23.60
C TYR A 489 -15.48 -19.01 -23.85
N CYS A 490 -15.48 -20.13 -23.11
CA CYS A 490 -16.51 -21.15 -23.25
C CYS A 490 -17.91 -20.65 -22.87
N SER A 491 -18.03 -19.84 -21.81
CA SER A 491 -19.33 -19.34 -21.34
C SER A 491 -19.90 -18.21 -22.20
N ARG A 492 -19.05 -17.49 -22.94
CA ARG A 492 -19.43 -16.34 -23.79
C ARG A 492 -19.13 -16.54 -25.28
N MET A 493 -18.95 -17.77 -25.70
CA MET A 493 -18.70 -18.13 -27.10
C MET A 493 -19.66 -17.45 -28.09
N PRO A 494 -20.99 -17.38 -27.85
CA PRO A 494 -21.90 -16.75 -28.81
C PRO A 494 -21.56 -15.27 -29.05
N THR A 495 -21.37 -14.50 -27.97
CA THR A 495 -20.98 -13.08 -28.02
C THR A 495 -19.62 -12.89 -28.68
N PHE A 496 -18.67 -13.80 -28.40
CA PHE A 496 -17.36 -13.76 -29.03
C PHE A 496 -17.43 -13.95 -30.55
N VAL A 497 -18.18 -14.94 -31.02
CA VAL A 497 -18.37 -15.19 -32.46
C VAL A 497 -19.06 -14.00 -33.12
N GLU A 498 -20.05 -13.41 -32.47
CA GLU A 498 -20.74 -12.20 -32.95
C GLU A 498 -19.77 -11.02 -33.11
N HIS A 499 -18.91 -10.76 -32.13
CA HIS A 499 -17.89 -9.72 -32.19
C HIS A 499 -16.88 -9.97 -33.31
N LEU A 500 -16.40 -11.20 -33.48
CA LEU A 500 -15.51 -11.59 -34.58
C LEU A 500 -16.15 -11.33 -35.96
N LEU A 501 -17.41 -11.75 -36.13
CA LEU A 501 -18.12 -11.59 -37.41
C LEU A 501 -18.35 -10.11 -37.76
N ARG A 502 -18.71 -9.28 -36.77
CA ARG A 502 -18.83 -7.83 -36.96
C ARG A 502 -17.52 -7.21 -37.39
N HIS A 503 -16.42 -7.61 -36.73
CA HIS A 503 -15.11 -7.07 -37.03
C HIS A 503 -14.62 -7.45 -38.43
N TRP A 504 -14.77 -8.71 -38.83
CA TRP A 504 -14.41 -9.15 -40.18
C TRP A 504 -15.25 -8.54 -41.29
N ALA A 505 -16.45 -8.04 -40.99
CA ALA A 505 -17.24 -7.29 -41.94
C ALA A 505 -16.61 -5.92 -42.27
N SER A 506 -15.88 -5.31 -41.33
CA SER A 506 -15.19 -4.03 -41.53
C SER A 506 -13.74 -4.16 -41.98
N ALA A 507 -13.02 -5.17 -41.48
CA ALA A 507 -11.56 -5.33 -41.61
C ALA A 507 -11.22 -6.79 -42.01
N PRO A 508 -11.30 -7.12 -43.30
CA PRO A 508 -11.38 -8.51 -43.75
C PRO A 508 -10.03 -9.23 -43.77
N ASN A 509 -8.89 -8.56 -43.79
CA ASN A 509 -7.59 -9.23 -43.91
C ASN A 509 -6.76 -9.22 -42.63
N ASP A 510 -7.27 -8.58 -41.60
CA ASP A 510 -6.48 -8.25 -40.42
C ASP A 510 -6.54 -9.37 -39.37
N VAL A 511 -5.44 -9.52 -38.63
CA VAL A 511 -5.35 -10.44 -37.51
C VAL A 511 -6.25 -9.88 -36.40
N VAL A 512 -7.31 -10.61 -36.07
CA VAL A 512 -8.24 -10.17 -35.02
C VAL A 512 -7.72 -10.65 -33.67
N ALA A 513 -7.54 -9.70 -32.76
CA ALA A 513 -7.20 -9.98 -31.37
C ALA A 513 -8.46 -10.00 -30.50
N SER A 514 -8.50 -10.93 -29.55
CA SER A 514 -9.53 -10.97 -28.52
C SER A 514 -9.03 -10.25 -27.26
N LEU A 515 -9.82 -9.35 -26.70
CA LEU A 515 -9.57 -8.75 -25.39
C LEU A 515 -10.44 -9.42 -24.33
N PHE A 516 -9.80 -10.00 -23.32
CA PHE A 516 -10.43 -10.50 -22.11
C PHE A 516 -10.18 -9.50 -20.99
N ASP A 517 -11.09 -8.54 -20.85
CA ASP A 517 -10.95 -7.44 -19.89
C ASP A 517 -11.47 -7.86 -18.51
N TYR A 518 -10.56 -7.93 -17.53
CA TYR A 518 -10.85 -8.16 -16.14
C TYR A 518 -10.55 -6.95 -15.25
N ARG A 519 -10.39 -5.74 -15.82
CA ARG A 519 -10.07 -4.51 -15.06
C ARG A 519 -11.08 -4.18 -13.98
N SER A 520 -12.33 -4.63 -14.09
CA SER A 520 -13.38 -4.51 -13.07
C SER A 520 -13.51 -5.74 -12.17
N GLY A 521 -12.75 -6.82 -12.43
CA GLY A 521 -12.92 -8.14 -11.83
C GLY A 521 -13.96 -9.04 -12.51
N ARG A 522 -14.90 -8.42 -13.23
CA ARG A 522 -15.85 -9.10 -14.12
C ARG A 522 -15.22 -9.21 -15.50
N LEU A 523 -15.52 -10.31 -16.18
CA LEU A 523 -15.07 -10.50 -17.56
C LEU A 523 -15.92 -9.61 -18.47
N ASP A 524 -15.26 -8.84 -19.31
CA ASP A 524 -15.81 -8.30 -20.56
C ASP A 524 -14.98 -8.82 -21.74
N ILE A 525 -15.65 -9.12 -22.86
CA ILE A 525 -14.97 -9.66 -24.05
C ILE A 525 -15.27 -8.77 -25.24
N SER A 526 -14.21 -8.23 -25.83
CA SER A 526 -14.28 -7.51 -27.10
C SER A 526 -13.29 -8.10 -28.11
N CYS A 527 -13.49 -7.78 -29.38
CA CYS A 527 -12.54 -8.08 -30.45
C CYS A 527 -12.07 -6.73 -31.02
N PHE A 528 -10.78 -6.61 -31.30
CA PHE A 528 -10.20 -5.41 -31.88
C PHE A 528 -9.24 -5.80 -33.01
N GLU A 529 -9.04 -4.86 -33.92
CA GLU A 529 -8.00 -4.99 -34.94
C GLU A 529 -6.68 -5.01 -34.18
N ALA A 530 -5.82 -5.99 -34.44
CA ALA A 530 -4.45 -5.88 -34.02
C ALA A 530 -3.78 -4.80 -34.88
N ASP A 531 -4.13 -3.52 -34.66
CA ASP A 531 -3.41 -2.41 -35.27
C ASP A 531 -2.02 -2.42 -34.63
N LEU A 532 -1.08 -2.92 -35.41
CA LEU A 532 0.27 -3.24 -34.97
C LEU A 532 0.97 -1.98 -34.47
N ASP A 533 0.62 -0.80 -34.97
CA ASP A 533 1.28 0.46 -34.61
C ASP A 533 0.90 0.98 -33.21
N ASP A 534 -0.37 0.85 -32.79
CA ASP A 534 -0.80 1.20 -31.42
C ASP A 534 -0.40 0.12 -30.41
N ALA A 535 -0.43 -1.16 -30.82
CA ALA A 535 0.13 -2.24 -30.02
C ALA A 535 1.67 -2.13 -29.92
N HIS A 536 2.34 -1.46 -30.86
CA HIS A 536 3.80 -1.25 -30.84
C HIS A 536 4.24 -0.34 -29.70
N GLU A 537 3.46 0.63 -29.20
CA GLU A 537 3.84 1.38 -27.99
C GLU A 537 3.74 0.54 -26.70
N ILE A 538 2.77 -0.38 -26.61
CA ILE A 538 2.49 -1.15 -25.39
C ILE A 538 3.28 -2.47 -25.34
N TYR A 539 3.54 -3.09 -26.50
CA TYR A 539 4.04 -4.47 -26.59
C TYR A 539 5.34 -4.64 -27.37
N GLN A 540 6.01 -3.56 -27.77
CA GLN A 540 7.31 -3.40 -28.47
C GLN A 540 8.36 -4.50 -28.20
N SER A 541 8.05 -5.73 -28.56
CA SER A 541 8.77 -6.92 -28.15
C SER A 541 8.61 -7.95 -29.23
N GLU A 542 9.75 -8.46 -29.67
CA GLU A 542 9.88 -9.59 -30.60
C GLU A 542 9.11 -10.86 -30.15
N TYR A 543 8.66 -10.90 -28.88
CA TYR A 543 7.74 -11.92 -28.39
C TYR A 543 6.38 -11.81 -29.10
N TYR A 544 5.80 -10.61 -29.21
CA TYR A 544 4.51 -10.40 -29.87
C TYR A 544 4.57 -10.79 -31.35
N ASN A 545 5.59 -10.31 -32.07
CA ASN A 545 5.80 -10.64 -33.49
C ASN A 545 5.91 -12.15 -33.73
N ASP A 546 6.52 -12.90 -32.80
CA ASP A 546 6.53 -14.36 -32.88
C ASP A 546 5.14 -14.95 -32.67
N ILE A 547 4.37 -14.47 -31.67
CA ILE A 547 2.99 -14.93 -31.43
C ILE A 547 2.08 -14.66 -32.63
N GLU A 548 2.19 -13.50 -33.26
CA GLU A 548 1.43 -13.13 -34.45
C GLU A 548 1.72 -14.06 -35.63
N LYS A 549 3.00 -14.21 -36.01
CA LYS A 549 3.43 -15.17 -37.05
C LYS A 549 3.00 -16.60 -36.73
N ARG A 550 2.86 -16.93 -35.45
CA ARG A 550 2.38 -18.23 -34.98
C ARG A 550 0.86 -18.36 -35.17
N VAL A 551 0.09 -17.30 -34.98
CA VAL A 551 -1.36 -17.23 -35.23
C VAL A 551 -1.64 -17.40 -36.73
N GLU A 552 -0.96 -16.63 -37.59
CA GLU A 552 -1.12 -16.71 -39.06
C GLU A 552 -0.88 -18.13 -39.60
N ARG A 553 0.22 -18.77 -39.18
CA ARG A 553 0.58 -20.14 -39.59
C ARG A 553 -0.34 -21.21 -39.03
N SER A 554 -1.18 -20.88 -38.05
CA SER A 554 -2.02 -21.86 -37.36
C SER A 554 -3.25 -22.30 -38.14
N ALA A 555 -3.59 -21.57 -39.21
CA ALA A 555 -4.83 -21.78 -39.95
C ALA A 555 -6.05 -21.86 -39.00
N GLY A 556 -6.08 -20.97 -38.01
CA GLY A 556 -7.15 -20.84 -37.01
C GLY A 556 -7.14 -21.80 -35.83
N ARG A 557 -6.07 -22.55 -35.64
CA ARG A 557 -5.85 -23.35 -34.41
C ARG A 557 -5.33 -22.50 -33.24
N MET A 558 -4.98 -21.24 -33.47
CA MET A 558 -4.46 -20.31 -32.47
C MET A 558 -5.07 -18.94 -32.68
N THR A 559 -5.43 -18.30 -31.59
CA THR A 559 -5.89 -16.91 -31.57
C THR A 559 -4.90 -16.03 -30.80
N LEU A 560 -4.84 -14.76 -31.18
CA LEU A 560 -4.14 -13.75 -30.42
C LEU A 560 -5.09 -13.23 -29.34
N ASP A 561 -4.88 -13.67 -28.10
CA ASP A 561 -5.74 -13.28 -26.98
C ASP A 561 -4.95 -12.49 -25.96
N VAL A 562 -5.48 -11.32 -25.60
CA VAL A 562 -4.94 -10.41 -24.60
C VAL A 562 -5.86 -10.43 -23.39
N MET A 563 -5.30 -10.57 -22.20
CA MET A 563 -6.03 -10.46 -20.94
C MET A 563 -5.57 -9.21 -20.19
N CYS A 564 -6.48 -8.27 -19.96
CA CYS A 564 -6.22 -7.11 -19.10
C CYS A 564 -6.52 -7.48 -17.65
N VAL A 565 -5.50 -7.48 -16.79
CA VAL A 565 -5.67 -7.73 -15.36
C VAL A 565 -5.38 -6.47 -14.55
N PRO A 566 -6.17 -6.13 -13.52
CA PRO A 566 -5.94 -4.98 -12.66
C PRO A 566 -4.62 -5.13 -11.90
N TYR A 567 -3.75 -4.12 -11.90
CA TYR A 567 -2.46 -4.16 -11.20
C TYR A 567 -2.11 -2.77 -10.65
N GLY A 568 -2.05 -2.65 -9.32
CA GLY A 568 -2.04 -1.35 -8.66
C GLY A 568 -3.23 -0.48 -9.10
N LEU A 569 -2.99 0.81 -9.33
CA LEU A 569 -3.98 1.73 -9.89
C LEU A 569 -4.36 1.40 -11.34
N GLY A 570 -3.43 0.81 -12.10
CA GLY A 570 -3.61 0.54 -13.51
C GLY A 570 -4.02 -0.90 -13.78
N HIS A 571 -3.46 -1.40 -14.88
CA HIS A 571 -3.63 -2.76 -15.34
C HIS A 571 -2.34 -3.26 -15.98
N ARG A 572 -2.31 -4.56 -16.24
CA ARG A 572 -1.27 -5.24 -17.01
C ARG A 572 -1.96 -6.09 -18.06
N ASP A 573 -1.39 -6.06 -19.24
CA ASP A 573 -1.88 -6.88 -20.33
C ASP A 573 -1.02 -8.11 -20.51
N LEU A 574 -1.69 -9.24 -20.62
CA LEU A 574 -1.08 -10.55 -20.73
C LEU A 574 -1.49 -11.19 -22.05
N ILE A 575 -0.52 -11.43 -22.92
CA ILE A 575 -0.75 -12.20 -24.15
C ILE A 575 -0.80 -13.67 -23.78
N ILE A 576 -2.00 -14.26 -23.82
CA ILE A 576 -2.26 -15.65 -23.42
C ILE A 576 -2.96 -16.35 -24.59
N PRO A 577 -2.21 -16.85 -25.59
CA PRO A 577 -2.83 -17.42 -26.78
C PRO A 577 -3.65 -18.65 -26.43
N LEU A 578 -4.93 -18.66 -26.80
CA LEU A 578 -5.78 -19.82 -26.73
C LEU A 578 -5.55 -20.69 -27.96
N ARG A 579 -5.71 -22.00 -27.78
CA ARG A 579 -5.46 -23.00 -28.81
C ARG A 579 -6.68 -23.88 -28.93
N ARG A 580 -7.03 -24.22 -30.16
CA ARG A 580 -8.17 -25.08 -30.51
C ARG A 580 -7.67 -26.36 -31.14
N GLU A 581 -8.48 -27.41 -31.05
CA GLU A 581 -8.18 -28.70 -31.68
C GLU A 581 -8.13 -28.56 -33.21
N THR A 582 -9.06 -27.78 -33.76
CA THR A 582 -9.21 -27.62 -35.20
C THR A 582 -9.27 -26.15 -35.59
N GLY A 583 -8.85 -25.85 -36.81
CA GLY A 583 -9.08 -24.55 -37.45
C GLY A 583 -10.48 -24.42 -38.06
N LYS A 584 -11.36 -25.40 -37.80
CA LYS A 584 -12.68 -25.50 -38.46
C LYS A 584 -13.52 -24.27 -38.19
N MET A 585 -13.53 -23.76 -36.97
CA MET A 585 -14.26 -22.55 -36.62
C MET A 585 -13.81 -21.34 -37.47
N GLU A 586 -12.51 -21.11 -37.63
CA GLU A 586 -12.05 -20.02 -38.48
C GLU A 586 -12.39 -20.26 -39.96
N ALA A 587 -12.26 -21.50 -40.44
CA ALA A 587 -12.65 -21.86 -41.80
C ALA A 587 -14.16 -21.65 -42.04
N ASP A 588 -15.00 -22.02 -41.08
CA ASP A 588 -16.46 -21.84 -41.12
C ASP A 588 -16.81 -20.36 -41.10
N LEU A 589 -16.16 -19.57 -40.26
CA LEU A 589 -16.38 -18.14 -40.21
C LEU A 589 -15.89 -17.42 -41.48
N LYS A 590 -14.77 -17.87 -42.07
CA LYS A 590 -14.31 -17.40 -43.39
C LYS A 590 -15.31 -17.73 -44.50
N ARG A 591 -15.97 -18.90 -44.45
CA ARG A 591 -17.07 -19.25 -45.37
C ARG A 591 -18.30 -18.37 -45.16
N ILE A 592 -18.69 -18.15 -43.91
CA ILE A 592 -19.79 -17.24 -43.54
C ILE A 592 -19.52 -15.84 -44.10
N ARG A 593 -18.29 -15.33 -43.91
CA ARG A 593 -17.85 -14.04 -44.46
C ARG A 593 -17.98 -13.98 -45.99
N GLN A 594 -17.51 -15.00 -46.70
CA GLN A 594 -17.60 -15.04 -48.17
C GLN A 594 -19.05 -14.91 -48.65
N SER A 595 -20.00 -15.53 -47.92
CA SER A 595 -21.44 -15.43 -48.19
C SER A 595 -22.02 -14.06 -47.83
N MET A 596 -21.59 -13.43 -46.73
CA MET A 596 -22.02 -12.08 -46.35
C MET A 596 -21.59 -11.02 -47.36
N CYS A 597 -20.36 -11.10 -47.88
CA CYS A 597 -19.87 -10.18 -48.91
C CYS A 597 -20.68 -10.27 -50.22
N SER A 598 -21.26 -11.43 -50.53
CA SER A 598 -22.09 -11.59 -51.73
C SER A 598 -23.54 -11.11 -51.57
N GLU A 599 -24.11 -11.17 -50.36
CA GLU A 599 -25.55 -10.95 -50.15
C GLU A 599 -25.90 -9.63 -49.42
N GLY A 600 -24.93 -8.95 -48.80
CA GLY A 600 -25.15 -7.65 -48.13
C GLY A 600 -25.96 -7.71 -46.82
N HIS A 601 -26.39 -8.90 -46.40
CA HIS A 601 -27.03 -9.18 -45.12
C HIS A 601 -26.56 -10.54 -44.56
N LEU A 602 -26.83 -10.85 -43.29
CA LEU A 602 -26.56 -12.17 -42.72
C LEU A 602 -27.63 -13.18 -43.22
N PRO A 603 -27.29 -14.18 -44.07
CA PRO A 603 -28.23 -15.23 -44.43
C PRO A 603 -28.76 -15.99 -43.20
N PRO A 604 -30.06 -16.36 -43.16
CA PRO A 604 -30.66 -17.12 -42.06
C PRO A 604 -29.95 -18.46 -41.75
N GLN A 605 -29.27 -19.06 -42.73
CA GLN A 605 -28.52 -20.30 -42.52
C GLN A 605 -27.29 -20.11 -41.61
N ILE A 606 -26.80 -18.87 -41.45
CA ILE A 606 -25.66 -18.56 -40.58
C ILE A 606 -26.01 -18.85 -39.11
N LEU A 607 -27.25 -18.58 -38.68
CA LEU A 607 -27.67 -18.88 -37.30
C LEU A 607 -27.54 -20.38 -37.00
N GLY A 608 -27.96 -21.24 -37.93
CA GLY A 608 -27.81 -22.70 -37.79
C GLY A 608 -26.35 -23.16 -37.84
N MET A 609 -25.50 -22.51 -38.64
CA MET A 609 -24.05 -22.77 -38.63
C MET A 609 -23.40 -22.35 -37.32
N MET A 610 -23.77 -21.18 -36.79
CA MET A 610 -23.30 -20.68 -35.50
C MET A 610 -23.69 -21.63 -34.36
N GLU A 611 -24.95 -22.10 -34.33
CA GLU A 611 -25.40 -23.10 -33.35
C GLU A 611 -24.60 -24.40 -33.43
N ASN A 612 -24.28 -24.86 -34.65
CA ASN A 612 -23.46 -26.05 -34.85
C ASN A 612 -22.01 -25.87 -34.39
N ILE A 613 -21.38 -24.72 -34.71
CA ILE A 613 -20.03 -24.36 -34.22
C ILE A 613 -20.03 -24.35 -32.70
N MET A 614 -21.02 -23.69 -32.08
CA MET A 614 -21.15 -23.64 -30.62
C MET A 614 -21.34 -25.03 -30.00
N ARG A 615 -22.11 -25.91 -30.65
CA ARG A 615 -22.36 -27.27 -30.17
C ARG A 615 -21.12 -28.17 -30.29
N GLU A 616 -20.34 -28.02 -31.35
CA GLU A 616 -19.10 -28.79 -31.55
C GLU A 616 -17.98 -28.33 -30.61
N GLU A 617 -17.71 -27.02 -30.51
CA GLU A 617 -16.70 -26.47 -29.59
C GLU A 617 -17.08 -26.73 -28.11
N GLY A 618 -18.38 -26.68 -27.79
CA GLY A 618 -18.89 -27.00 -26.45
C GLY A 618 -18.72 -28.47 -26.05
N ARG A 619 -18.48 -29.38 -27.01
CA ARG A 619 -18.16 -30.79 -26.76
C ARG A 619 -16.66 -31.04 -26.59
N VAL A 620 -15.81 -30.26 -27.25
CA VAL A 620 -14.34 -30.36 -27.13
C VAL A 620 -13.83 -29.78 -25.80
N THR A 621 -14.59 -28.84 -25.23
CA THR A 621 -14.26 -28.10 -24.01
C THR A 621 -14.86 -28.68 -22.72
N ARG A 622 -15.80 -29.64 -22.81
CA ARG A 622 -16.31 -30.46 -21.70
C ARG A 622 -15.55 -31.76 -21.59
#